data_AF-A0A9X9SMN5-F1
#
_entry.id   AF-A0A9X9SMN5-F1
#
_cell.length_a   1.000
_cell.length_b   1.000
_cell.length_c   1.000
_cell.angle_alpha   90.00
_cell.angle_beta   90.00
_cell.angle_gamma   90.00
#
_symmetry.space_group_name_H-M   'P 1'
#
loop_
_entity.id
_entity.type
_entity.pdbx_description
1 polymer ?
#
loop_
_entity_poly.entity_id
_entity_poly.type
_entity_poly.pdbx_seq_one_letter_code
_entity_poly.pdbx_strand_id
1 'polypeptide(L)'
;MLILSASLLAACGDSGNKGSSDKPAEQVAQSESSPANKYEKALSEFPEADPKLAEPIVISDKKSPDGLAELQKFNNFITGEEAQKIGRIGQELQQLARQNKEAETIEQIKKLTAALEQFHQSAAAIDIKDPEIKAVLDRTVQVNSTINEFMIYGSKYATELTIDSKDKEAVKFAKDFQDKSQKLQETLRTANQELQKAAEALSKKYAQ
;
A
#
# COMPACT_ATOMS: atom_id res chain seq x y z
N MET A 1 14.39 -8.98 2.12
CA MET A 1 14.04 -7.56 2.28
C MET A 1 12.55 -7.47 2.56
N LEU A 2 12.15 -6.77 3.63
CA LEU A 2 10.74 -6.53 3.91
C LEU A 2 10.17 -5.56 2.88
N ILE A 3 9.40 -6.08 1.94
CA ILE A 3 8.65 -5.29 0.97
C ILE A 3 7.22 -5.84 0.99
N LEU A 4 6.27 -5.05 1.50
CA LEU A 4 4.86 -5.40 1.35
C LEU A 4 4.48 -5.39 -0.13
N SER A 5 3.80 -6.44 -0.57
CA SER A 5 3.47 -6.60 -1.98
C SER A 5 2.19 -5.85 -2.34
N ALA A 6 2.19 -5.15 -3.48
CA ALA A 6 1.00 -4.48 -4.02
C ALA A 6 -0.17 -5.44 -4.29
N SER A 7 0.06 -6.76 -4.30
CA SER A 7 -0.99 -7.79 -4.38
C SER A 7 -1.97 -7.78 -3.20
N LEU A 8 -1.61 -7.16 -2.07
CA LEU A 8 -2.54 -6.87 -0.97
C LEU A 8 -3.69 -5.95 -1.39
N LEU A 9 -3.49 -5.17 -2.45
CA LEU A 9 -4.44 -4.15 -2.94
C LEU A 9 -5.44 -4.72 -3.96
N ALA A 10 -5.25 -5.96 -4.43
CA ALA A 10 -6.08 -6.57 -5.47
C ALA A 10 -7.43 -7.10 -4.95
N ALA A 11 -7.65 -7.16 -3.63
CA ALA A 11 -8.88 -7.67 -3.03
C ALA A 11 -10.03 -6.64 -2.95
N CYS A 12 -9.80 -5.38 -3.32
CA CYS A 12 -10.80 -4.30 -3.23
C CYS A 12 -11.56 -4.03 -4.55
N GLY A 13 -11.48 -4.91 -5.55
CA GLY A 13 -11.98 -4.62 -6.91
C GLY A 13 -12.75 -5.72 -7.64
N ASP A 14 -12.93 -6.92 -7.07
CA ASP A 14 -13.64 -8.01 -7.76
C ASP A 14 -15.06 -8.20 -7.19
N SER A 15 -15.99 -7.31 -7.57
CA SER A 15 -17.42 -7.55 -7.38
C SER A 15 -17.95 -8.36 -8.56
N GLY A 16 -17.76 -9.68 -8.47
CA GLY A 16 -18.24 -10.67 -9.42
C GLY A 16 -19.76 -10.65 -9.62
N ASN A 17 -20.16 -10.16 -10.79
CA ASN A 17 -21.44 -10.24 -11.48
C ASN A 17 -22.24 -11.55 -11.29
N LYS A 18 -23.51 -11.44 -10.83
CA LYS A 18 -24.60 -12.37 -11.16
C LYS A 18 -25.87 -11.57 -11.47
N GLY A 19 -26.22 -11.51 -12.76
CA GLY A 19 -27.45 -10.90 -13.23
C GLY A 19 -28.70 -11.77 -12.99
N SER A 20 -29.84 -11.11 -12.86
CA SER A 20 -31.05 -11.46 -13.62
C SER A 20 -32.02 -10.27 -13.66
N SER A 21 -32.67 -10.11 -14.80
CA SER A 21 -33.54 -9.01 -15.22
C SER A 21 -34.90 -8.98 -14.51
N ASP A 22 -35.45 -7.77 -14.26
CA ASP A 22 -36.71 -7.35 -14.88
C ASP A 22 -36.97 -5.82 -14.77
N LYS A 23 -37.85 -5.33 -15.64
CA LYS A 23 -38.02 -3.94 -16.14
C LYS A 23 -38.95 -3.03 -15.27
N PRO A 24 -39.24 -1.76 -15.65
CA PRO A 24 -39.03 -0.58 -14.81
C PRO A 24 -40.30 0.00 -14.16
N ALA A 25 -40.13 0.73 -13.06
CA ALA A 25 -41.13 1.68 -12.57
C ALA A 25 -40.49 3.07 -12.45
N GLU A 26 -40.97 4.01 -13.26
CA GLU A 26 -40.79 5.43 -13.05
C GLU A 26 -41.48 5.84 -11.75
N GLN A 27 -40.78 6.57 -10.88
CA GLN A 27 -41.42 7.48 -9.94
C GLN A 27 -40.57 8.74 -9.77
N VAL A 28 -41.30 9.84 -9.84
CA VAL A 28 -40.89 11.23 -9.92
C VAL A 28 -40.75 11.82 -8.52
N ALA A 29 -39.81 12.78 -8.41
CA ALA A 29 -39.66 13.81 -7.37
C ALA A 29 -39.24 13.34 -5.97
N GLN A 30 -38.13 13.88 -5.47
CA GLN A 30 -38.15 15.14 -4.71
C GLN A 30 -36.69 15.61 -4.52
N SER A 31 -36.39 16.82 -4.97
CA SER A 31 -35.14 17.50 -4.63
C SER A 31 -35.17 17.86 -3.14
N GLU A 32 -34.52 17.05 -2.32
CA GLU A 32 -34.23 17.37 -0.93
C GLU A 32 -32.72 17.24 -0.73
N SER A 33 -32.08 18.40 -0.52
CA SER A 33 -30.68 18.62 -0.14
C SER A 33 -29.64 17.68 -0.76
N SER A 34 -28.90 18.15 -1.77
CA SER A 34 -27.73 17.43 -2.30
C SER A 34 -26.85 16.92 -1.15
N PRO A 35 -26.66 15.60 -1.01
CA PRO A 35 -25.64 15.08 -0.12
C PRO A 35 -24.32 15.59 -0.71
N ALA A 36 -23.60 16.45 0.01
CA ALA A 36 -22.19 16.67 -0.31
C ALA A 36 -21.55 15.27 -0.39
N ASN A 37 -21.13 14.91 -1.60
CA ASN A 37 -21.31 13.58 -2.15
C ASN A 37 -20.40 12.56 -1.44
N LYS A 38 -20.95 11.50 -0.85
CA LYS A 38 -20.16 10.46 -0.14
C LYS A 38 -19.01 9.91 -1.01
N TYR A 39 -19.23 9.85 -2.33
CA TYR A 39 -18.22 9.43 -3.30
C TYR A 39 -17.12 10.48 -3.51
N GLU A 40 -17.45 11.78 -3.48
CA GLU A 40 -16.44 12.86 -3.53
C GLU A 40 -15.55 12.84 -2.29
N LYS A 41 -16.14 12.57 -1.12
CA LYS A 41 -15.36 12.42 0.12
C LYS A 41 -14.42 11.22 0.03
N ALA A 42 -14.89 10.07 -0.42
CA ALA A 42 -14.04 8.90 -0.63
C ALA A 42 -12.91 9.20 -1.64
N LEU A 43 -13.19 9.80 -2.78
CA LEU A 43 -12.16 10.11 -3.78
C LEU A 43 -11.12 11.16 -3.32
N SER A 44 -11.54 12.13 -2.51
CA SER A 44 -10.64 13.16 -1.96
C SER A 44 -9.73 12.65 -0.84
N GLU A 45 -10.16 11.61 -0.12
CA GLU A 45 -9.35 10.95 0.91
C GLU A 45 -8.57 9.73 0.37
N PHE A 46 -8.64 9.47 -0.94
CA PHE A 46 -7.87 8.40 -1.58
C PHE A 46 -6.36 8.66 -1.40
N PRO A 47 -5.58 7.69 -0.90
CA PRO A 47 -4.16 7.89 -0.66
C PRO A 47 -3.39 7.98 -1.98
N GLU A 48 -2.59 9.04 -2.13
CA GLU A 48 -1.73 9.22 -3.29
C GLU A 48 -0.29 8.84 -2.93
N ALA A 49 0.32 7.96 -3.73
CA ALA A 49 1.74 7.68 -3.61
C ALA A 49 2.56 8.92 -4.03
N ASP A 50 3.62 9.22 -3.27
CA ASP A 50 4.63 10.17 -3.71
C ASP A 50 5.22 9.67 -5.06
N PRO A 51 5.15 10.47 -6.14
CA PRO A 51 5.71 10.09 -7.44
C PRO A 51 7.19 9.68 -7.37
N LYS A 52 7.94 10.23 -6.39
CA LYS A 52 9.34 9.88 -6.15
C LYS A 52 9.54 8.42 -5.76
N LEU A 53 8.50 7.73 -5.28
CA LEU A 53 8.58 6.30 -4.97
C LEU A 53 8.96 5.45 -6.19
N ALA A 54 8.59 5.88 -7.40
CA ALA A 54 8.92 5.19 -8.64
C ALA A 54 10.27 5.64 -9.25
N GLU A 55 10.91 6.68 -8.71
CA GLU A 55 12.21 7.12 -9.20
C GLU A 55 13.31 6.11 -8.86
N PRO A 56 14.30 5.88 -9.75
CA PRO A 56 15.42 4.99 -9.48
C PRO A 56 16.23 5.42 -8.26
N ILE A 57 16.64 4.44 -7.45
CA ILE A 57 17.63 4.67 -6.39
C ILE A 57 19.01 4.40 -7.00
N VAL A 58 19.77 5.47 -7.23
CA VAL A 58 21.10 5.38 -7.85
C VAL A 58 22.12 4.92 -6.82
N ILE A 59 22.75 3.77 -7.07
CA ILE A 59 23.87 3.23 -6.30
C ILE A 59 25.16 3.47 -7.08
N SER A 60 26.10 4.22 -6.51
CA SER A 60 27.40 4.49 -7.14
C SER A 60 28.41 3.38 -6.90
N ASP A 61 29.47 3.31 -7.71
CA ASP A 61 30.56 2.35 -7.52
C ASP A 61 31.48 2.69 -6.32
N LYS A 62 31.34 3.87 -5.72
CA LYS A 62 32.24 4.35 -4.65
C LYS A 62 31.84 3.81 -3.29
N LYS A 63 32.60 2.86 -2.74
CA LYS A 63 32.40 2.37 -1.36
C LYS A 63 32.64 3.50 -0.35
N SER A 64 31.72 3.66 0.61
CA SER A 64 31.99 4.52 1.77
C SER A 64 32.85 3.77 2.80
N PRO A 65 33.63 4.46 3.64
CA PRO A 65 34.50 3.81 4.62
C PRO A 65 33.77 2.83 5.55
N ASP A 66 32.58 3.19 5.99
CA ASP A 66 31.76 2.40 6.94
C ASP A 66 30.62 1.63 6.27
N GLY A 67 30.47 1.74 4.94
CA GLY A 67 29.28 1.27 4.21
C GLY A 67 29.02 -0.22 4.31
N LEU A 68 30.06 -1.06 4.45
CA LEU A 68 29.87 -2.50 4.67
C LEU A 68 29.24 -2.79 6.04
N ALA A 69 29.72 -2.12 7.10
CA ALA A 69 29.19 -2.29 8.45
C ALA A 69 27.76 -1.73 8.53
N GLU A 70 27.50 -0.61 7.86
CA GLU A 70 26.16 -0.05 7.76
C GLU A 70 25.20 -0.92 6.95
N LEU A 71 25.67 -1.58 5.89
CA LEU A 71 24.87 -2.52 5.11
C LEU A 71 24.49 -3.74 5.97
N GLN A 72 25.40 -4.23 6.80
CA GLN A 72 25.09 -5.29 7.77
C GLN A 72 24.06 -4.84 8.80
N LYS A 73 24.19 -3.62 9.34
CA LYS A 73 23.21 -3.03 10.26
C LYS A 73 21.82 -2.93 9.61
N PHE A 74 21.77 -2.41 8.39
CA PHE A 74 20.55 -2.35 7.59
C PHE A 74 19.94 -3.75 7.37
N ASN A 75 20.73 -4.71 6.90
CA ASN A 75 20.26 -6.08 6.64
C ASN A 75 19.68 -6.73 7.90
N ASN A 76 20.38 -6.64 9.03
CA ASN A 76 19.91 -7.16 10.31
C ASN A 76 18.57 -6.54 10.72
N PHE A 77 18.37 -5.25 10.45
CA PHE A 77 17.11 -4.56 10.72
C PHE A 77 15.98 -5.07 9.81
N ILE A 78 16.18 -5.09 8.48
CA ILE A 78 15.13 -5.48 7.52
C ILE A 78 14.83 -7.00 7.48
N THR A 79 15.63 -7.82 8.17
CA THR A 79 15.35 -9.26 8.39
C THR A 79 15.07 -9.61 9.85
N GLY A 80 15.07 -8.60 10.73
CA GLY A 80 14.87 -8.76 12.16
C GLY A 80 13.43 -9.14 12.55
N GLU A 81 13.19 -9.29 13.85
CA GLU A 81 11.91 -9.77 14.38
C GLU A 81 10.73 -8.86 14.01
N GLU A 82 10.92 -7.53 14.07
CA GLU A 82 9.90 -6.55 13.67
C GLU A 82 9.50 -6.72 12.21
N ALA A 83 10.49 -6.85 11.32
CA ALA A 83 10.25 -7.08 9.90
C ALA A 83 9.55 -8.42 9.65
N GLN A 84 9.96 -9.48 10.34
CA GLN A 84 9.29 -10.79 10.24
C GLN A 84 7.85 -10.76 10.76
N LYS A 85 7.57 -9.98 11.82
CA LYS A 85 6.21 -9.77 12.33
C LYS A 85 5.33 -9.09 11.29
N ILE A 86 5.82 -8.02 10.66
CA ILE A 86 5.10 -7.33 9.57
C ILE A 86 4.82 -8.30 8.42
N GLY A 87 5.82 -9.10 8.01
CA GLY A 87 5.65 -10.11 6.96
C GLY A 87 4.56 -11.14 7.28
N ARG A 88 4.51 -11.64 8.53
CA ARG A 88 3.46 -12.56 9.00
C ARG A 88 2.08 -11.93 8.98
N ILE A 89 1.95 -10.70 9.50
CA ILE A 89 0.69 -9.95 9.49
C ILE A 89 0.20 -9.74 8.05
N GLY A 90 1.10 -9.40 7.12
CA GLY A 90 0.79 -9.25 5.71
C GLY A 90 0.28 -10.54 5.06
N GLN A 91 0.87 -11.69 5.39
CA GLN A 91 0.38 -13.00 4.92
C GLN A 91 -1.00 -13.34 5.47
N GLU A 92 -1.24 -13.09 6.75
CA GLU A 92 -2.55 -13.27 7.39
C GLU A 92 -3.62 -12.39 6.73
N LEU A 93 -3.30 -11.13 6.42
CA LEU A 93 -4.20 -10.24 5.68
C LEU A 93 -4.57 -10.79 4.30
N GLN A 94 -3.61 -11.34 3.54
CA GLN A 94 -3.89 -11.98 2.25
C GLN A 94 -4.81 -13.19 2.42
N GLN A 95 -4.67 -13.96 3.49
CA GLN A 95 -5.54 -15.10 3.77
C GLN A 95 -6.95 -14.65 4.15
N LEU A 96 -7.09 -13.66 5.03
CA LEU A 96 -8.37 -13.12 5.46
C LEU A 96 -9.15 -12.50 4.30
N ALA A 97 -8.48 -11.77 3.42
CA ALA A 97 -9.06 -11.20 2.20
C ALA A 97 -9.67 -12.30 1.30
N ARG A 98 -8.99 -13.43 1.13
CA ARG A 98 -9.53 -14.59 0.36
C ARG A 98 -10.73 -15.26 1.02
N GLN A 99 -10.90 -15.07 2.34
CA GLN A 99 -12.00 -15.66 3.12
C GLN A 99 -13.17 -14.69 3.33
N ASN A 100 -13.11 -13.46 2.80
CA ASN A 100 -14.11 -12.41 3.01
C ASN A 100 -14.42 -12.14 4.49
N LYS A 101 -13.40 -12.25 5.36
CA LYS A 101 -13.51 -12.01 6.81
C LYS A 101 -13.23 -10.56 7.14
N GLU A 102 -14.20 -9.68 6.88
CA GLU A 102 -14.02 -8.23 6.95
C GLU A 102 -13.62 -7.73 8.35
N ALA A 103 -14.33 -8.18 9.41
CA ALA A 103 -14.06 -7.74 10.78
C ALA A 103 -12.65 -8.12 11.24
N GLU A 104 -12.23 -9.35 10.97
CA GLU A 104 -10.88 -9.83 11.27
C GLU A 104 -9.84 -9.12 10.41
N THR A 105 -10.16 -8.80 9.16
CA THR A 105 -9.28 -8.01 8.28
C THR A 105 -9.03 -6.63 8.87
N ILE A 106 -10.06 -5.94 9.35
CA ILE A 106 -9.94 -4.62 9.98
C ILE A 106 -9.10 -4.69 11.26
N GLU A 107 -9.30 -5.71 12.10
CA GLU A 107 -8.47 -5.92 13.30
C GLU A 107 -7.00 -6.15 12.92
N GLN A 108 -6.77 -6.92 11.88
CA GLN A 108 -5.43 -7.25 11.42
C GLN A 108 -4.72 -6.04 10.77
N ILE A 109 -5.45 -5.15 10.09
CA ILE A 109 -4.92 -3.87 9.60
C ILE A 109 -4.48 -2.98 10.77
N LYS A 110 -5.22 -2.94 11.88
CA LYS A 110 -4.79 -2.19 13.08
C LYS A 110 -3.48 -2.75 13.65
N LYS A 111 -3.33 -4.07 13.71
CA LYS A 111 -2.08 -4.72 14.13
C LYS A 111 -0.93 -4.40 13.19
N LEU A 112 -1.19 -4.35 11.88
CA LEU A 112 -0.19 -3.95 10.89
C LEU A 112 0.24 -2.50 11.09
N THR A 113 -0.70 -1.57 11.24
CA THR A 113 -0.42 -0.15 11.51
C THR A 113 0.49 0.01 12.71
N ALA A 114 0.15 -0.60 13.85
CA ALA A 114 0.97 -0.53 15.06
C ALA A 114 2.38 -1.14 14.85
N ALA A 115 2.48 -2.25 14.11
CA ALA A 115 3.77 -2.87 13.81
C ALA A 115 4.63 -1.99 12.87
N LEU A 116 4.01 -1.32 11.89
CA LEU A 116 4.69 -0.39 10.99
C LEU A 116 5.14 0.89 11.71
N GLU A 117 4.32 1.44 12.60
CA GLU A 117 4.71 2.57 13.44
C GLU A 117 5.96 2.25 14.28
N GLN A 118 5.97 1.08 14.92
CA GLN A 118 7.14 0.60 15.66
C GLN A 118 8.36 0.45 14.73
N PHE A 119 8.18 -0.20 13.58
CA PHE A 119 9.25 -0.36 12.59
C PHE A 119 9.80 0.98 12.09
N HIS A 120 8.97 2.00 11.90
CA HIS A 120 9.42 3.33 11.49
C HIS A 120 10.24 4.03 12.57
N GLN A 121 9.81 3.91 13.84
CA GLN A 121 10.58 4.42 14.98
C GLN A 121 11.95 3.73 15.09
N SER A 122 11.97 2.40 14.97
CA SER A 122 13.20 1.61 14.96
C SER A 122 14.10 1.95 13.76
N ALA A 123 13.52 2.15 12.56
CA ALA A 123 14.25 2.56 11.36
C ALA A 123 14.94 3.93 11.52
N ALA A 124 14.29 4.88 12.19
CA ALA A 124 14.92 6.16 12.53
C ALA A 124 16.05 5.97 13.56
N ALA A 125 15.86 5.08 14.55
CA ALA A 125 16.83 4.82 15.61
C ALA A 125 18.08 4.06 15.13
N ILE A 126 18.00 3.29 14.04
CA ILE A 126 19.19 2.64 13.47
C ILE A 126 20.16 3.64 12.82
N ASP A 127 19.80 4.90 12.61
CA ASP A 127 20.74 5.99 12.30
C ASP A 127 21.82 5.65 11.24
N ILE A 128 21.37 5.14 10.08
CA ILE A 128 22.22 4.86 8.92
C ILE A 128 22.78 6.17 8.35
N LYS A 129 24.10 6.26 8.17
CA LYS A 129 24.82 7.44 7.69
C LYS A 129 25.18 7.33 6.21
N ASP A 130 25.39 6.13 5.69
CA ASP A 130 25.61 5.90 4.27
C ASP A 130 24.34 6.34 3.51
N PRO A 131 24.45 7.35 2.63
CA PRO A 131 23.28 7.96 2.02
C PRO A 131 22.54 7.02 1.06
N GLU A 132 23.24 6.06 0.45
CA GLU A 132 22.64 5.11 -0.48
C GLU A 132 21.87 4.03 0.28
N ILE A 133 22.43 3.52 1.37
CA ILE A 133 21.74 2.56 2.25
C ILE A 133 20.55 3.24 2.93
N LYS A 134 20.71 4.48 3.39
CA LYS A 134 19.63 5.28 3.97
C LYS A 134 18.51 5.52 2.95
N ALA A 135 18.82 5.83 1.70
CA ALA A 135 17.80 6.02 0.66
C ALA A 135 16.94 4.75 0.45
N VAL A 136 17.57 3.57 0.48
CA VAL A 136 16.86 2.28 0.39
C VAL A 136 15.97 2.04 1.62
N LEU A 137 16.47 2.33 2.82
CA LEU A 137 15.69 2.23 4.05
C LEU A 137 14.48 3.18 4.05
N ASP A 138 14.71 4.46 3.76
CA ASP A 138 13.67 5.49 3.71
C ASP A 138 12.59 5.12 2.69
N ARG A 139 12.99 4.65 1.50
CA ARG A 139 12.04 4.20 0.47
C ARG A 139 11.25 2.96 0.92
N THR A 140 11.87 2.03 1.63
CA THR A 140 11.18 0.85 2.20
C THR A 140 10.11 1.27 3.20
N VAL A 141 10.44 2.20 4.09
CA VAL A 141 9.49 2.79 5.06
C VAL A 141 8.32 3.45 4.33
N GLN A 142 8.59 4.29 3.33
CA GLN A 142 7.54 4.99 2.60
C GLN A 142 6.60 4.04 1.84
N VAL A 143 7.15 3.03 1.16
CA VAL A 143 6.35 1.99 0.47
C VAL A 143 5.40 1.29 1.45
N ASN A 144 5.90 0.90 2.63
CA ASN A 144 5.09 0.22 3.62
C ASN A 144 3.98 1.14 4.19
N SER A 145 4.29 2.41 4.44
CA SER A 145 3.30 3.43 4.84
C SER A 145 2.18 3.56 3.81
N THR A 146 2.53 3.76 2.54
CA THR A 146 1.55 3.96 1.47
C THR A 146 0.65 2.73 1.29
N ILE A 147 1.20 1.52 1.41
CA ILE A 147 0.40 0.29 1.39
C ILE A 147 -0.58 0.26 2.57
N ASN A 148 -0.11 0.63 3.77
CA ASN A 148 -0.94 0.66 4.97
C ASN A 148 -2.07 1.70 4.88
N GLU A 149 -1.77 2.89 4.37
CA GLU A 149 -2.76 3.95 4.14
C GLU A 149 -3.86 3.49 3.19
N PHE A 150 -3.52 2.76 2.12
CA PHE A 150 -4.53 2.18 1.23
C PHE A 150 -5.40 1.12 1.90
N MET A 151 -4.83 0.26 2.75
CA MET A 151 -5.61 -0.72 3.50
C MET A 151 -6.55 -0.06 4.53
N ILE A 152 -6.08 0.99 5.21
CA ILE A 152 -6.90 1.81 6.10
C ILE A 152 -8.04 2.47 5.31
N TYR A 153 -7.73 3.06 4.16
CA TYR A 153 -8.72 3.64 3.25
C TYR A 153 -9.78 2.62 2.85
N GLY A 154 -9.37 1.45 2.36
CA GLY A 154 -10.29 0.39 1.94
C GLY A 154 -11.20 -0.08 3.07
N SER A 155 -10.68 -0.14 4.30
CA SER A 155 -11.46 -0.47 5.49
C SER A 155 -12.45 0.63 5.89
N LYS A 156 -12.05 1.89 5.75
CA LYS A 156 -12.87 3.06 6.11
C LYS A 156 -14.04 3.25 5.15
N TYR A 157 -13.85 2.95 3.87
CA TYR A 157 -14.83 3.17 2.80
C TYR A 157 -15.41 1.88 2.23
N ALA A 158 -15.34 0.77 2.97
CA ALA A 158 -15.77 -0.55 2.48
C ALA A 158 -17.23 -0.55 1.96
N THR A 159 -18.11 0.23 2.60
CA THR A 159 -19.52 0.36 2.18
C THR A 159 -19.64 1.14 0.87
N GLU A 160 -18.92 2.25 0.70
CA GLU A 160 -18.91 3.03 -0.54
C GLU A 160 -18.28 2.26 -1.70
N LEU A 161 -17.32 1.37 -1.42
CA LEU A 161 -16.71 0.47 -2.39
C LEU A 161 -17.64 -0.68 -2.83
N THR A 162 -18.78 -0.87 -2.16
CA THR A 162 -19.83 -1.78 -2.61
C THR A 162 -20.72 -1.07 -3.63
N ILE A 163 -20.39 -1.24 -4.92
CA ILE A 163 -20.98 -0.47 -6.02
C ILE A 163 -22.38 -0.97 -6.39
N ASP A 164 -23.39 -0.10 -6.33
CA ASP A 164 -24.68 -0.31 -6.99
C ASP A 164 -24.59 0.07 -8.47
N SER A 165 -24.59 -0.93 -9.34
CA SER A 165 -24.53 -0.75 -10.81
C SER A 165 -25.67 0.07 -11.42
N LYS A 166 -26.77 0.28 -10.69
CA LYS A 166 -27.91 1.08 -11.14
C LYS A 166 -27.75 2.57 -10.84
N ASP A 167 -26.84 2.92 -9.93
CA ASP A 167 -26.52 4.30 -9.59
C ASP A 167 -25.37 4.81 -10.48
N LYS A 168 -25.68 5.82 -11.31
CA LYS A 168 -24.69 6.42 -12.23
C LYS A 168 -23.54 7.10 -11.49
N GLU A 169 -23.78 7.66 -10.31
CA GLU A 169 -22.72 8.27 -9.50
C GLU A 169 -21.81 7.21 -8.90
N ALA A 170 -22.39 6.10 -8.42
CA ALA A 170 -21.63 4.94 -7.94
C ALA A 170 -20.76 4.31 -9.04
N VAL A 171 -21.29 4.20 -10.26
CA VAL A 171 -20.53 3.68 -11.42
C VAL A 171 -19.38 4.61 -11.80
N LYS A 172 -19.60 5.94 -11.78
CA LYS A 172 -18.53 6.91 -12.02
C LYS A 172 -17.45 6.83 -10.94
N PHE A 173 -17.87 6.80 -9.68
CA PHE A 173 -16.98 6.61 -8.54
C PHE A 173 -16.14 5.33 -8.67
N ALA A 174 -16.75 4.21 -9.03
CA ALA A 174 -16.06 2.95 -9.22
C ALA A 174 -14.93 3.05 -10.25
N LYS A 175 -15.19 3.75 -11.37
CA LYS A 175 -14.18 4.00 -12.40
C LYS A 175 -13.04 4.87 -11.88
N ASP A 176 -13.35 6.00 -11.26
CA ASP A 176 -12.34 6.93 -10.74
C ASP A 176 -11.48 6.26 -9.63
N PHE A 177 -12.12 5.46 -8.77
CA PHE A 177 -11.45 4.64 -7.77
C PHE A 177 -10.55 3.59 -8.39
N GLN A 178 -11.03 2.89 -9.43
CA GLN A 178 -10.24 1.89 -10.16
C GLN A 178 -9.01 2.52 -10.81
N ASP A 179 -9.17 3.65 -11.51
CA ASP A 179 -8.08 4.36 -12.17
C ASP A 179 -7.01 4.82 -11.16
N LYS A 180 -7.44 5.41 -10.03
CA LYS A 180 -6.55 5.79 -8.92
C LYS A 180 -5.84 4.58 -8.30
N SER A 181 -6.56 3.48 -8.07
CA SER A 181 -6.01 2.24 -7.51
C SER A 181 -4.98 1.60 -8.44
N GLN A 182 -5.25 1.57 -9.74
CA GLN A 182 -4.29 1.07 -10.73
C GLN A 182 -3.01 1.90 -10.74
N LYS A 183 -3.13 3.23 -10.77
CA LYS A 183 -1.97 4.13 -10.72
C LYS A 183 -1.14 3.94 -9.44
N LEU A 184 -1.81 3.81 -8.30
CA LEU A 184 -1.15 3.54 -7.01
C LEU A 184 -0.41 2.19 -7.03
N GLN A 185 -1.07 1.14 -7.49
CA GLN A 185 -0.49 -0.21 -7.62
C GLN A 185 0.71 -0.22 -8.56
N GLU A 186 0.64 0.46 -9.70
CA GLU A 186 1.76 0.59 -10.64
C GLU A 186 2.94 1.33 -10.01
N THR A 187 2.68 2.42 -9.30
CA THR A 187 3.71 3.20 -8.61
C THR A 187 4.42 2.35 -7.56
N LEU A 188 3.66 1.63 -6.72
CA LEU A 188 4.21 0.73 -5.69
C LEU A 188 4.95 -0.47 -6.30
N ARG A 189 4.45 -1.04 -7.39
CA ARG A 189 5.14 -2.11 -8.11
C ARG A 189 6.50 -1.63 -8.63
N THR A 190 6.55 -0.45 -9.24
CA THR A 190 7.80 0.15 -9.72
C THR A 190 8.74 0.47 -8.56
N ALA A 191 8.23 1.06 -7.47
CA ALA A 191 9.00 1.33 -6.26
C ALA A 191 9.66 0.07 -5.69
N ASN A 192 8.91 -1.04 -5.63
CA ASN A 192 9.41 -2.33 -5.18
C ASN A 192 10.49 -2.90 -6.10
N GLN A 193 10.36 -2.71 -7.42
CA GLN A 193 11.39 -3.11 -8.38
C GLN A 193 12.66 -2.29 -8.21
N GLU A 194 12.55 -0.96 -8.03
CA GLU A 194 13.71 -0.10 -7.80
C GLU A 194 14.39 -0.39 -6.46
N LEU A 195 13.63 -0.70 -5.40
CA LEU A 195 14.18 -1.18 -4.12
C LEU A 195 14.99 -2.47 -4.29
N GLN A 196 14.47 -3.44 -5.05
CA GLN A 196 15.18 -4.70 -5.32
C GLN A 196 16.48 -4.46 -6.10
N LYS A 197 16.43 -3.67 -7.17
CA LYS A 197 17.62 -3.30 -7.96
C LYS A 197 18.67 -2.62 -7.10
N ALA A 198 18.26 -1.67 -6.25
CA ALA A 198 19.16 -0.96 -5.36
C ALA A 198 19.77 -1.88 -4.30
N ALA A 199 18.99 -2.80 -3.73
CA ALA A 199 19.48 -3.80 -2.79
C ALA A 199 20.53 -4.73 -3.42
N GLU A 200 20.27 -5.18 -4.65
CA GLU A 200 21.23 -5.98 -5.42
C GLU A 200 22.51 -5.20 -5.75
N ALA A 201 22.36 -3.93 -6.14
CA ALA A 201 23.51 -3.08 -6.44
C ALA A 201 24.34 -2.79 -5.18
N LEU A 202 23.73 -2.52 -4.03
CA LEU A 202 24.42 -2.40 -2.74
C LEU A 202 25.14 -3.70 -2.37
N SER A 203 24.48 -4.85 -2.57
CA SER A 203 25.07 -6.16 -2.31
C SER A 203 26.29 -6.42 -3.20
N LYS A 204 26.24 -6.07 -4.49
CA LYS A 204 27.37 -6.18 -5.42
C LYS A 204 28.49 -5.20 -5.08
N LYS A 205 28.14 -3.95 -4.76
CA LYS A 205 29.09 -2.91 -4.37
C LYS A 205 29.93 -3.32 -3.16
N TYR A 206 29.31 -3.97 -2.18
CA TYR A 206 29.99 -4.41 -0.96
C TYR A 206 30.34 -5.91 -0.96
N ALA A 207 30.07 -6.63 -2.05
CA ALA A 207 30.68 -7.93 -2.30
C ALA A 207 32.20 -7.74 -2.42
N GLN A 208 32.95 -8.67 -1.86
CA GLN A 208 34.41 -8.63 -1.77
C GLN A 208 35.05 -8.46 -3.15
#